data_AF-A0A431TQP1-F1
#
_entry.id   AF-A0A431TQP1-F1
#
_cell.length_a   1.000
_cell.length_b   1.000
_cell.length_c   1.000
_cell.angle_alpha   90.00
_cell.angle_beta   90.00
_cell.angle_gamma   90.00
#
_symmetry.space_group_name_H-M   'P 1'
#
loop_
_entity.id
_entity.type
_entity.pdbx_description
1 polymer ?
#
loop_
_entity_poly.entity_id
_entity_poly.type
_entity_poly.pdbx_seq_one_letter_code
_entity_poly.pdbx_strand_id
1 'polypeptide(L)'
;MNFKSVGWLLALLFAALASFVAATLAWIAGLGWVLGLMCAVWGAFLLAEFKRWERLRDMAWAANVGFGCSVIRWFDVPGEAASGLARWALLGAAALCLIFFAVLVPGLLGWAAGRLRPPPEPELPVEQPASPEALRRWGPRD
;
A
#
# COMPACT_ATOMS: atom_id res chain seq x y z
N MET A 1 54.65 9.76 15.97
CA MET A 1 53.52 8.82 16.07
C MET A 1 54.08 7.40 16.05
N ASN A 2 53.63 6.53 16.95
CA ASN A 2 54.12 5.15 17.03
C ASN A 2 53.40 4.28 15.99
N PHE A 3 54.07 3.28 15.38
CA PHE A 3 53.50 2.41 14.34
C PHE A 3 52.19 1.74 14.78
N LYS A 4 52.08 1.43 16.08
CA LYS A 4 50.87 0.89 16.72
C LYS A 4 49.68 1.85 16.64
N SER A 5 49.90 3.16 16.80
CA SER A 5 48.85 4.18 16.71
C SER A 5 48.36 4.36 15.27
N VAL A 6 49.26 4.24 14.29
CA VAL A 6 48.90 4.28 12.86
C VAL A 6 48.10 3.04 12.47
N GLY A 7 48.49 1.85 12.95
CA GLY A 7 47.74 0.61 12.74
C GLY A 7 46.32 0.67 13.29
N TRP A 8 46.13 1.20 14.51
CA TRP A 8 44.80 1.40 15.09
C TRP A 8 43.96 2.43 14.34
N LEU A 9 44.57 3.54 13.90
CA LEU A 9 43.88 4.54 13.07
C LEU A 9 43.38 3.90 11.77
N LEU A 10 44.23 3.11 11.10
CA LEU A 10 43.86 2.38 9.89
C LEU A 10 42.71 1.42 10.14
N ALA A 11 42.78 0.64 11.22
CA ALA A 11 41.73 -0.29 11.60
C ALA A 11 40.39 0.41 11.86
N LEU A 12 40.40 1.57 12.54
CA LEU A 12 39.20 2.38 12.79
C LEU A 12 38.64 2.96 11.49
N LEU A 13 39.49 3.41 10.57
CA LEU A 13 39.06 3.90 9.25
C LEU A 13 38.41 2.79 8.43
N PHE A 14 39.00 1.59 8.40
CA PHE A 14 38.39 0.43 7.73
C PHE A 14 37.08 0.00 8.38
N ALA A 15 37.00 0.00 9.71
CA ALA A 15 35.77 -0.31 10.43
C ALA A 15 34.66 0.73 10.14
N ALA A 16 35.01 2.02 10.11
CA ALA A 16 34.08 3.09 9.75
C ALA A 16 33.59 2.94 8.31
N LEU A 17 34.50 2.66 7.37
CA LEU A 17 34.15 2.43 5.97
C LEU A 17 33.23 1.20 5.81
N ALA A 18 33.57 0.08 6.45
CA ALA A 18 32.75 -1.13 6.41
C ALA A 18 31.35 -0.88 7.00
N SER A 19 31.28 -0.16 8.12
CA SER A 19 30.01 0.21 8.76
C SER A 19 29.17 1.11 7.85
N PHE A 20 29.80 2.10 7.21
CA PHE A 20 29.13 2.99 6.26
C PHE A 20 28.57 2.23 5.06
N VAL A 21 29.37 1.34 4.46
CA VAL A 21 28.93 0.50 3.33
C VAL A 21 27.77 -0.40 3.75
N ALA A 22 27.89 -1.09 4.90
CA ALA A 22 26.84 -1.95 5.41
C ALA A 22 25.53 -1.18 5.68
N ALA A 23 25.62 -0.01 6.31
CA ALA A 23 24.46 0.86 6.55
C ALA A 23 23.82 1.33 5.24
N THR A 24 24.63 1.70 4.25
CA THR A 24 24.15 2.12 2.93
C THR A 24 23.42 0.99 2.20
N LEU A 25 23.98 -0.23 2.21
CA LEU A 25 23.35 -1.40 1.62
C LEU A 25 22.04 -1.75 2.33
N ALA A 26 22.01 -1.71 3.66
CA ALA A 26 20.79 -1.93 4.44
C ALA A 26 19.72 -0.89 4.11
N TRP A 27 20.10 0.37 3.91
CA TRP A 27 19.19 1.43 3.51
C TRP A 27 18.60 1.20 2.11
N ILE A 28 19.44 0.84 1.13
CA ILE A 28 18.98 0.53 -0.24
C ILE A 28 18.05 -0.68 -0.24
N ALA A 29 18.42 -1.75 0.47
CA ALA A 29 17.59 -2.95 0.59
C ALA A 29 16.25 -2.63 1.27
N GLY A 30 16.28 -1.83 2.34
CA GLY A 30 15.08 -1.35 3.03
C GLY A 30 14.17 -0.54 2.10
N LEU A 31 14.72 0.42 1.35
CA LEU A 31 13.98 1.21 0.38
C LEU A 31 13.37 0.30 -0.71
N GLY A 32 14.14 -0.64 -1.25
CA GLY A 32 13.68 -1.60 -2.24
C GLY A 32 12.53 -2.46 -1.70
N TRP A 33 12.62 -2.91 -0.45
CA TRP A 33 11.57 -3.67 0.22
C TRP A 33 10.28 -2.86 0.37
N VAL A 34 10.40 -1.61 0.82
CA VAL A 34 9.28 -0.68 1.00
C VAL A 34 8.58 -0.41 -0.33
N LEU A 35 9.34 -0.12 -1.39
CA LEU A 35 8.81 0.08 -2.74
C LEU A 35 8.17 -1.20 -3.30
N GLY A 36 8.78 -2.36 -3.08
CA GLY A 36 8.23 -3.65 -3.49
C GLY A 36 6.87 -3.95 -2.84
N LEU A 37 6.76 -3.71 -1.53
CA LEU A 37 5.50 -3.84 -0.80
C LEU A 37 4.44 -2.86 -1.30
N MET A 38 4.80 -1.59 -1.53
CA MET A 38 3.89 -0.59 -2.10
C MET A 38 3.37 -1.03 -3.47
N CYS A 39 4.26 -1.47 -4.36
CA CYS A 39 3.90 -1.99 -5.67
C CYS A 39 2.96 -3.20 -5.57
N ALA A 40 3.21 -4.11 -4.62
CA ALA A 40 2.35 -5.27 -4.41
C ALA A 40 0.95 -4.88 -3.93
N VAL A 41 0.85 -3.99 -2.94
CA VAL A 41 -0.44 -3.51 -2.40
C VAL A 41 -1.22 -2.74 -3.45
N TRP A 42 -0.58 -1.81 -4.16
CA TRP A 42 -1.24 -1.01 -5.20
C TRP A 42 -1.61 -1.85 -6.41
N GLY A 43 -0.76 -2.79 -6.81
CA GLY A 43 -1.04 -3.74 -7.87
C GLY A 43 -2.23 -4.64 -7.52
N ALA A 44 -2.30 -5.15 -6.29
CA ALA A 44 -3.44 -5.92 -5.80
C ALA A 44 -4.72 -5.09 -5.78
N PHE A 45 -4.65 -3.83 -5.33
CA PHE A 45 -5.79 -2.91 -5.35
C PHE A 45 -6.30 -2.67 -6.78
N LEU A 46 -5.40 -2.34 -7.71
CA LEU A 46 -5.74 -2.15 -9.13
C LEU A 46 -6.37 -3.40 -9.72
N LEU A 47 -5.75 -4.56 -9.52
CA LEU A 47 -6.25 -5.84 -10.01
C LEU A 47 -7.66 -6.13 -9.45
N ALA A 48 -7.86 -5.88 -8.15
CA ALA A 48 -9.14 -6.06 -7.49
C ALA A 48 -10.22 -5.15 -8.08
N GLU A 49 -9.90 -3.87 -8.32
CA GLU A 49 -10.80 -2.93 -8.98
C GLU A 49 -11.16 -3.37 -10.41
N PHE A 50 -10.15 -3.72 -11.22
CA PHE A 50 -10.35 -4.26 -12.57
C PHE A 50 -11.25 -5.49 -12.60
N LYS A 51 -11.13 -6.38 -11.61
CA LYS A 51 -11.88 -7.63 -11.52
C LYS A 51 -13.17 -7.55 -10.69
N ARG A 52 -13.54 -6.39 -10.11
CA ARG A 52 -14.67 -6.24 -9.16
C ARG A 52 -14.54 -7.16 -7.94
N TRP A 53 -13.33 -7.42 -7.49
CA TRP A 53 -13.10 -8.22 -6.28
C TRP A 53 -13.14 -7.33 -5.04
N GLU A 54 -14.35 -7.02 -4.57
CA GLU A 54 -14.58 -6.10 -3.46
C GLU A 54 -13.78 -6.46 -2.21
N ARG A 55 -13.76 -7.74 -1.81
CA ARG A 55 -13.01 -8.20 -0.63
C ARG A 55 -11.50 -7.94 -0.76
N LEU A 56 -10.92 -8.22 -1.93
CA LEU A 56 -9.49 -8.02 -2.14
C LEU A 56 -9.14 -6.53 -2.18
N ARG A 57 -10.02 -5.73 -2.78
CA ARG A 57 -9.87 -4.27 -2.80
C ARG A 57 -9.85 -3.72 -1.38
N ASP A 58 -10.80 -4.12 -0.55
CA ASP A 58 -10.93 -3.61 0.82
C ASP A 58 -9.75 -4.05 1.69
N MET A 59 -9.25 -5.28 1.49
CA MET A 59 -8.01 -5.75 2.12
C MET A 59 -6.78 -4.96 1.66
N ALA A 60 -6.64 -4.71 0.36
CA ALA A 60 -5.53 -3.94 -0.19
C ALA A 60 -5.60 -2.47 0.28
N TRP A 61 -6.80 -1.90 0.39
CA TRP A 61 -7.03 -0.59 0.97
C TRP A 61 -6.60 -0.54 2.44
N ALA A 62 -7.03 -1.50 3.26
CA ALA A 62 -6.65 -1.58 4.67
C ALA A 62 -5.13 -1.76 4.84
N ALA A 63 -4.49 -2.57 3.99
CA ALA A 63 -3.04 -2.72 3.97
C ALA A 63 -2.34 -1.40 3.61
N ASN A 64 -2.85 -0.65 2.64
CA ASN A 64 -2.32 0.65 2.26
C ASN A 64 -2.45 1.68 3.39
N VAL A 65 -3.58 1.69 4.09
CA VAL A 65 -3.81 2.54 5.27
C VAL A 65 -2.85 2.15 6.40
N GLY A 66 -2.69 0.85 6.67
CA GLY A 66 -1.74 0.34 7.67
C GLY A 66 -0.29 0.71 7.36
N PHE A 67 0.08 0.70 6.08
CA PHE A 67 1.37 1.23 5.63
C PHE A 67 1.49 2.73 5.91
N GLY A 68 0.46 3.53 5.61
CA GLY A 68 0.40 4.95 5.96
C GLY A 68 0.57 5.21 7.46
N CYS A 69 -0.09 4.43 8.31
CA CYS A 69 0.11 4.47 9.77
C CYS A 69 1.57 4.17 10.15
N SER A 70 2.21 3.24 9.46
CA SER A 70 3.62 2.90 9.72
C SER A 70 4.56 4.05 9.35
N VAL A 71 4.28 4.78 8.27
CA VAL A 71 5.02 6.00 7.89
C VAL A 71 4.87 7.09 8.95
N ILE A 72 3.67 7.26 9.51
CA ILE A 72 3.43 8.25 10.57
C ILE A 72 4.29 8.00 11.79
N ARG A 73 4.54 6.73 12.14
CA ARG A 73 5.41 6.36 13.27
C ARG A 73 6.86 6.80 13.09
N TRP A 74 7.29 7.10 11.86
CA TRP A 74 8.62 7.67 11.64
C TRP A 74 8.71 9.10 12.20
N PHE A 75 7.58 9.76 12.44
CA PHE A 75 7.50 11.04 13.12
C PHE A 75 7.53 10.94 14.65
N ASP A 76 7.50 9.72 15.24
CA ASP A 76 7.53 9.53 16.69
C ASP A 76 8.81 10.15 17.29
N VAL A 77 9.98 9.84 16.71
CA VAL A 77 11.30 10.35 17.17
C VAL A 77 11.41 11.88 17.13
N PRO A 78 11.13 12.58 16.00
CA PRO A 78 11.13 14.04 16.00
C PRO A 78 9.97 14.62 16.85
N GLY A 79 8.87 13.88 17.01
CA GLY A 79 7.71 14.29 17.80
C GLY A 79 7.99 14.40 19.30
N GLU A 80 8.87 13.55 19.83
CA GLU A 80 9.32 13.62 21.23
C GLU A 80 10.11 14.89 21.53
N ALA A 81 10.86 15.41 20.55
CA ALA A 81 11.67 16.61 20.70
C ALA A 81 10.94 17.92 20.29
N ALA A 82 9.80 17.81 19.59
CA ALA A 82 9.09 18.95 19.02
C ALA A 82 8.11 19.64 20.00
N SER A 83 8.09 20.97 19.97
CA SER A 83 7.17 21.80 20.77
C SER A 83 6.56 22.94 19.94
N GLY A 84 5.50 23.56 20.45
CA GLY A 84 4.83 24.70 19.81
C GLY A 84 4.42 24.43 18.35
N LEU A 85 4.80 25.33 17.44
CA LEU A 85 4.47 25.24 16.01
C LEU A 85 5.05 23.99 15.32
N ALA A 86 6.22 23.50 15.74
CA ALA A 86 6.82 22.30 15.17
C ALA A 86 5.96 21.05 15.45
N ARG A 87 5.36 20.97 16.64
CA ARG A 87 4.43 19.88 16.98
C ARG A 87 3.16 19.91 16.13
N TRP A 88 2.63 21.10 15.85
CA TRP A 88 1.50 21.25 14.93
C TRP A 88 1.84 20.87 13.50
N ALA A 89 3.04 21.22 13.02
CA ALA A 89 3.51 20.82 11.71
C ALA A 89 3.62 19.29 11.57
N LEU A 90 4.11 18.59 12.61
CA LEU A 90 4.18 17.13 12.62
C LEU A 90 2.79 16.47 12.62
N LEU A 91 1.83 17.02 13.38
CA LEU A 91 0.44 16.56 13.34
C LEU A 91 -0.18 16.78 11.95
N GLY A 92 0.09 17.93 11.32
CA GLY A 92 -0.33 18.23 9.96
C GLY A 92 0.28 17.24 8.95
N ALA A 93 1.57 16.94 9.08
CA ALA A 93 2.25 15.95 8.25
C ALA A 93 1.63 14.55 8.42
N ALA A 94 1.33 14.14 9.66
CA ALA A 94 0.67 12.87 9.92
C ALA A 94 -0.73 12.81 9.28
N ALA A 95 -1.52 13.88 9.38
CA ALA A 95 -2.82 13.98 8.74
C ALA A 95 -2.71 13.91 7.21
N LEU A 96 -1.73 14.60 6.61
CA LEU A 96 -1.46 14.53 5.17
C LEU A 96 -1.06 13.12 4.73
N CYS A 97 -0.26 12.40 5.52
CA CYS A 97 0.04 10.99 5.27
C CYS A 97 -1.24 10.14 5.27
N LEU A 98 -2.12 10.29 6.26
CA LEU A 98 -3.39 9.56 6.27
C LEU A 98 -4.26 9.88 5.06
N ILE A 99 -4.41 11.17 4.71
CA ILE A 99 -5.18 11.60 3.54
C ILE A 99 -4.60 10.97 2.26
N PHE A 100 -3.27 10.99 2.13
CA PHE A 100 -2.60 10.43 0.98
C PHE A 100 -2.85 8.92 0.83
N PHE A 101 -2.64 8.13 1.90
CA PHE A 101 -2.77 6.67 1.85
C PHE A 101 -4.22 6.18 1.93
N ALA A 102 -5.10 6.83 2.68
CA ALA A 102 -6.48 6.38 2.83
C ALA A 102 -7.40 6.86 1.70
N VAL A 103 -7.10 8.01 1.08
CA VAL A 103 -8.00 8.69 0.14
C VAL A 103 -7.37 8.89 -1.23
N LEU A 104 -6.25 9.63 -1.31
CA LEU A 104 -5.71 10.06 -2.60
C LEU A 104 -5.22 8.88 -3.45
N VAL A 105 -4.39 8.00 -2.88
CA VAL A 105 -3.86 6.85 -3.60
C VAL A 105 -4.97 5.89 -4.04
N PRO A 106 -5.86 5.40 -3.15
CA PRO A 106 -6.96 4.53 -3.57
C PRO A 106 -7.88 5.19 -4.61
N GLY A 107 -8.18 6.48 -4.44
CA GLY A 107 -9.00 7.24 -5.40
C GLY A 107 -8.36 7.34 -6.78
N LEU A 108 -7.05 7.62 -6.85
CA LEU A 108 -6.31 7.67 -8.11
C LEU A 108 -6.22 6.31 -8.78
N LEU A 109 -5.94 5.25 -8.01
CA LEU A 109 -5.87 3.89 -8.52
C LEU A 109 -7.25 3.42 -9.02
N GLY A 110 -8.32 3.68 -8.27
CA GLY A 110 -9.68 3.37 -8.67
C GLY A 110 -10.10 4.14 -9.92
N TRP A 111 -9.76 5.43 -10.01
CA TRP A 111 -9.98 6.24 -11.22
C TRP A 111 -9.23 5.69 -12.44
N ALA A 112 -7.95 5.31 -12.27
CA ALA A 112 -7.15 4.73 -13.35
C ALA A 112 -7.71 3.38 -13.81
N ALA A 113 -8.10 2.52 -12.86
CA ALA A 113 -8.75 1.25 -13.16
C ALA A 113 -10.06 1.47 -13.91
N GLY A 114 -10.89 2.43 -13.46
CA GLY A 114 -12.15 2.77 -14.11
C GLY A 114 -11.99 3.28 -15.55
N ARG A 115 -10.95 4.08 -15.82
CA ARG A 115 -10.66 4.57 -17.19
C ARG A 115 -10.23 3.48 -18.17
N LEU A 116 -9.53 2.47 -17.68
CA LEU A 116 -8.98 1.39 -18.48
C LEU A 116 -9.93 0.19 -18.60
N ARG A 117 -11.04 0.22 -17.86
CA ARG A 117 -11.96 -0.90 -17.77
C ARG A 117 -12.86 -0.97 -19.01
N PRO A 118 -13.05 -2.14 -19.62
CA PRO A 118 -14.14 -2.34 -20.55
C PRO A 118 -15.51 -2.17 -19.84
N PRO A 119 -16.57 -1.78 -20.57
CA PRO A 119 -17.91 -1.69 -20.03
C PRO A 119 -18.33 -3.01 -19.37
N PRO A 120 -19.19 -2.98 -18.32
CA PRO A 120 -19.78 -4.21 -17.80
C PRO A 120 -20.38 -5.04 -18.93
N GLU A 121 -20.10 -6.35 -18.95
CA GLU A 121 -20.90 -7.26 -19.74
C GLU A 121 -22.37 -7.09 -19.36
N PRO A 122 -23.29 -6.95 -20.34
CA PRO A 122 -24.70 -6.89 -20.07
C PRO A 122 -25.09 -8.07 -19.19
N GLU A 123 -25.86 -7.84 -18.14
CA GLU A 123 -26.48 -8.93 -17.40
C GLU A 123 -27.23 -9.78 -18.41
N LEU A 124 -26.82 -11.05 -18.55
CA LEU A 124 -27.55 -12.02 -19.36
C LEU A 124 -29.01 -11.94 -18.90
N PRO A 125 -29.99 -11.92 -19.82
CA PRO A 125 -31.38 -11.90 -19.43
C PRO A 125 -31.58 -13.06 -18.46
N VAL A 126 -31.77 -12.74 -17.18
CA VAL A 126 -32.11 -13.73 -16.18
C VAL A 126 -33.41 -14.32 -16.69
N GLU A 127 -33.39 -15.59 -17.08
CA GLU A 127 -34.61 -16.29 -17.45
C GLU A 127 -35.59 -16.06 -16.30
N GLN A 128 -36.65 -15.30 -16.57
CA GLN A 128 -37.68 -15.12 -15.58
C GLN A 128 -38.18 -16.52 -15.23
N PRO A 129 -38.27 -16.86 -13.92
CA PRO A 129 -38.77 -18.16 -13.52
C PRO A 129 -40.09 -18.41 -14.24
N ALA A 130 -40.20 -19.57 -14.89
CA ALA A 130 -41.34 -19.92 -15.73
C ALA A 130 -42.64 -19.62 -14.97
N SER A 131 -43.57 -18.90 -15.63
CA SER A 131 -44.81 -18.51 -14.99
C SER A 131 -45.58 -19.75 -14.49
N PRO A 132 -46.36 -19.64 -13.41
CA PRO A 132 -47.14 -20.77 -12.88
C PRO A 132 -48.04 -21.41 -13.94
N GLU A 133 -48.52 -20.61 -14.90
CA GLU A 133 -49.31 -21.07 -16.05
C GLU A 133 -48.49 -21.88 -17.06
N ALA A 134 -47.24 -21.49 -17.31
CA ALA A 134 -46.32 -22.25 -18.15
C ALA A 134 -46.00 -23.61 -17.52
N LEU A 135 -45.79 -23.66 -16.20
CA LEU A 135 -45.56 -24.92 -15.48
C LEU A 135 -46.77 -25.86 -15.50
N ARG A 136 -48.00 -25.32 -15.44
CA ARG A 136 -49.23 -26.12 -15.55
C ARG A 136 -49.43 -26.77 -16.93
N ARG A 137 -48.91 -26.17 -18.01
CA ARG A 137 -48.99 -26.75 -19.36
C ARG A 137 -48.06 -27.95 -19.57
N TRP A 138 -47.07 -28.12 -18.70
CA TRP A 138 -46.11 -29.23 -18.72
C TRP A 138 -46.46 -30.34 -17.72
N GLY A 139 -47.55 -30.19 -16.95
CA GLY A 139 -48.11 -31.27 -16.17
C GLY A 139 -48.61 -32.41 -17.08
N PRO A 140 -48.64 -33.66 -16.60
CA PRO A 140 -49.08 -34.81 -17.39
C PRO A 140 -50.46 -34.53 -17.98
N ARG A 141 -50.58 -34.72 -19.31
CA ARG A 141 -51.89 -34.77 -19.96
C ARG A 141 -52.52 -36.10 -19.58
N ASP A 142 -53.63 -36.01 -18.84
CA ASP A 142 -54.55 -37.13 -18.65
C ASP A 142 -55.02 -37.71 -20.00
#